data_AF-A0A7C2M9I4-F1
#
_entry.id   AF-A0A7C2M9I4-F1
#
_cell.length_a   1.000
_cell.length_b   1.000
_cell.length_c   1.000
_cell.angle_alpha   90.00
_cell.angle_beta   90.00
_cell.angle_gamma   90.00
#
_symmetry.space_group_name_H-M   'P 1'
#
loop_
_entity.id
_entity.type
_entity.pdbx_description
1 polymer ?
#
loop_
_entity_poly.entity_id
_entity_poly.type
_entity_poly.pdbx_seq_one_letter_code
_entity_poly.pdbx_strand_id
1 'polypeptide(L)'
;MELESQKVTVQKSQEELFSFLTNVENYEKIMPESKEKFEVKSQDTFAFTLKGMPEIELQIKEKRAPEFIVLGSTSDKFNFSLD
;
A
#
# COMPACT_ATOMS: atom_id res chain seq x y z
N MET A 1 6.65 9.36 -12.08
CA MET A 1 7.24 9.68 -10.77
C MET A 1 7.31 8.38 -10.01
N GLU A 2 8.51 7.93 -9.66
CA GLU A 2 8.72 6.73 -8.85
C GLU A 2 8.56 7.14 -7.38
N LEU A 3 7.64 6.48 -6.67
CA LEU A 3 7.45 6.70 -5.24
C LEU A 3 8.36 5.69 -4.51
N GLU A 4 9.61 6.06 -4.29
CA GLU A 4 10.51 5.23 -3.49
C GLU A 4 10.20 5.40 -2.00
N SER A 5 9.69 4.34 -1.39
CA SER A 5 9.53 4.28 0.06
C SER A 5 10.83 3.83 0.73
N GLN A 6 11.01 4.19 2.01
CA GLN A 6 12.19 3.77 2.74
C GLN A 6 12.20 2.23 2.89
N LYS A 7 13.30 1.60 2.50
CA LYS A 7 13.53 0.17 2.75
C LYS A 7 13.74 -0.04 4.25
N VAL A 8 12.76 -0.65 4.92
CA VAL A 8 12.83 -0.97 6.35
C VAL A 8 13.09 -2.46 6.52
N THR A 9 14.10 -2.81 7.32
CA THR A 9 14.34 -4.20 7.72
C THR A 9 13.57 -4.49 9.01
N VAL A 10 12.66 -5.45 8.98
CA VAL A 10 11.90 -5.89 10.17
C VAL A 10 12.34 -7.30 10.59
N GLN A 11 12.34 -7.58 11.89
CA GLN A 11 12.63 -8.90 12.44
C GLN A 11 11.38 -9.80 12.41
N LYS A 12 10.77 -9.96 11.23
CA LYS A 12 9.58 -10.79 11.00
C LYS A 12 9.83 -11.76 9.85
N SER A 13 9.21 -12.93 9.90
CA SER A 13 9.25 -13.89 8.81
C SER A 13 8.56 -13.33 7.55
N GLN A 14 9.05 -13.70 6.37
CA GLN A 14 8.47 -13.26 5.09
C GLN A 14 6.97 -13.60 5.00
N GLU A 15 6.56 -14.78 5.47
CA GLU A 15 5.15 -15.20 5.49
C GLU A 15 4.27 -14.30 6.37
N GLU A 16 4.76 -13.90 7.54
CA GLU A 16 4.01 -13.04 8.46
C GLU A 16 3.84 -11.64 7.85
N LEU A 17 4.92 -11.11 7.27
CA LEU A 17 4.93 -9.85 6.53
C LEU A 17 3.98 -9.89 5.33
N PHE A 18 4.04 -10.96 4.53
CA PHE A 18 3.20 -11.14 3.37
C PHE A 18 1.73 -11.21 3.78
N SER A 19 1.39 -11.97 4.82
CA SER A 19 0.03 -12.05 5.33
C SER A 19 -0.44 -10.71 5.90
N PHE A 20 0.46 -9.94 6.50
CA PHE A 20 0.18 -8.59 6.98
C PHE A 20 -0.11 -7.62 5.83
N LEU A 21 0.74 -7.58 4.81
CA LEU A 21 0.63 -6.72 3.62
C LEU A 21 -0.45 -7.19 2.64
N THR A 22 -0.91 -8.43 2.73
CA THR A 22 -2.08 -8.91 1.97
C THR A 22 -3.38 -8.32 2.52
N ASN A 23 -3.41 -7.92 3.79
CA ASN A 23 -4.56 -7.25 4.37
C ASN A 23 -4.41 -5.74 4.19
N VAL A 24 -5.25 -5.14 3.35
CA VAL A 24 -5.25 -3.71 3.07
C VAL A 24 -5.47 -2.83 4.30
N GLU A 25 -6.20 -3.30 5.33
CA GLU A 25 -6.42 -2.54 6.57
C GLU A 25 -5.11 -2.29 7.33
N ASN A 26 -4.13 -3.18 7.18
CA ASN A 26 -2.85 -3.06 7.87
C ASN A 26 -1.97 -1.93 7.30
N TYR A 27 -2.23 -1.47 6.07
CA TYR A 27 -1.52 -0.32 5.49
C TYR A 27 -1.74 0.93 6.32
N GLU A 28 -2.90 1.05 6.97
CA GLU A 28 -3.21 2.14 7.87
C GLU A 28 -2.18 2.31 9.00
N LYS A 29 -1.62 1.19 9.49
CA LYS A 29 -0.68 1.13 10.62
C LYS A 29 0.76 1.44 10.22
N ILE A 30 1.09 1.27 8.95
CA ILE A 30 2.44 1.54 8.41
C ILE A 30 2.49 2.87 7.65
N MET A 31 1.34 3.50 7.40
CA MET A 31 1.27 4.84 6.84
C MET A 31 1.92 5.86 7.78
N PRO A 32 2.68 6.83 7.25
CA PRO A 32 3.28 7.89 8.05
C PRO A 32 2.20 8.78 8.70
N GLU A 33 2.56 9.49 9.77
CA GLU A 33 1.68 10.47 10.44
C GLU A 33 1.17 11.58 9.51
N SER A 34 1.79 11.73 8.33
CA SER A 34 1.33 12.61 7.27
C SER A 34 0.02 12.17 6.59
N LYS A 35 -0.54 10.99 6.90
CA LYS A 35 -1.85 10.58 6.39
C LYS A 35 -2.95 11.50 6.96
N GLU A 36 -3.76 12.07 6.09
CA GLU A 36 -4.99 12.77 6.48
C GLU A 36 -6.17 11.82 6.54
N LYS A 37 -6.31 10.92 5.56
CA LYS A 37 -7.44 10.00 5.47
C LYS A 37 -6.98 8.65 4.95
N PHE A 38 -7.60 7.59 5.47
CA PHE A 38 -7.46 6.22 4.99
C PHE A 38 -8.84 5.58 4.98
N GLU A 39 -9.23 4.95 3.88
CA GLU A 39 -10.55 4.35 3.70
C GLU A 39 -10.41 3.07 2.89
N VAL A 40 -10.82 1.95 3.47
CA VAL A 40 -10.83 0.66 2.77
C VAL A 40 -12.05 0.59 1.88
N LYS A 41 -11.83 0.45 0.57
CA LYS A 41 -12.90 0.37 -0.44
C LYS A 41 -13.35 -1.06 -0.66
N SER A 42 -12.43 -2.03 -0.57
CA SER A 42 -12.69 -3.45 -0.82
C SER A 42 -11.62 -4.32 -0.15
N GLN A 43 -11.74 -5.66 -0.21
CA GLN A 43 -10.77 -6.58 0.39
C GLN A 43 -9.33 -6.38 -0.12
N ASP A 44 -9.17 -5.95 -1.37
CA ASP A 44 -7.87 -5.74 -2.01
C ASP A 44 -7.65 -4.27 -2.44
N THR A 45 -8.55 -3.34 -2.05
CA THR A 45 -8.51 -1.93 -2.48
C THR A 45 -8.69 -0.97 -1.32
N PHE A 46 -7.84 0.05 -1.25
CA PHE A 46 -7.92 1.12 -0.26
C PHE A 46 -7.60 2.47 -0.89
N ALA A 47 -8.23 3.52 -0.37
CA ALA A 47 -7.96 4.90 -0.71
C ALA A 47 -7.29 5.60 0.48
N PHE A 48 -6.32 6.46 0.22
CA PHE A 48 -5.67 7.26 1.23
C PHE A 48 -5.30 8.64 0.69
N THR A 49 -5.21 9.60 1.60
CA THR A 49 -4.83 10.98 1.31
C THR A 49 -3.72 11.37 2.27
N LEU A 50 -2.61 11.87 1.74
CA LEU A 50 -1.54 12.46 2.55
C LEU A 50 -1.68 13.98 2.55
N LYS A 51 -1.24 14.62 3.63
CA LYS A 51 -1.30 16.06 3.78
C LYS A 51 -0.51 16.78 2.68
N GLY A 52 -1.23 17.45 1.78
CA GLY A 52 -0.66 18.13 0.62
C GLY A 52 -0.54 17.28 -0.66
N MET A 53 -1.06 16.05 -0.67
CA MET A 53 -1.22 15.22 -1.87
C MET A 53 -2.69 14.98 -2.20
N PRO A 54 -3.03 14.75 -3.48
CA PRO A 54 -4.36 14.30 -3.86
C PRO A 54 -4.69 12.93 -3.24
N GLU A 55 -5.99 12.62 -3.15
CA GLU A 55 -6.46 11.28 -2.79
C GLU A 55 -5.97 10.26 -3.82
N ILE A 56 -5.41 9.16 -3.32
CA ILE A 56 -4.88 8.06 -4.09
C ILE A 56 -5.69 6.81 -3.73
N GLU A 57 -6.07 6.04 -4.74
CA GLU A 57 -6.63 4.71 -4.56
C GLU A 57 -5.66 3.66 -5.09
N LEU A 58 -5.34 2.67 -4.25
CA LEU A 58 -4.47 1.54 -4.55
C LEU A 58 -5.24 0.23 -4.45
N GLN A 59 -4.95 -0.67 -5.39
CA GLN A 59 -5.47 -2.03 -5.40
C GLN A 59 -4.33 -3.03 -5.55
N ILE A 60 -4.42 -4.17 -4.84
CA ILE A 60 -3.52 -5.30 -5.05
C ILE A 60 -3.78 -5.87 -6.46
N LYS A 61 -2.79 -5.75 -7.33
CA LYS A 61 -2.82 -6.26 -8.71
C LYS A 61 -2.28 -7.67 -8.81
N GLU A 62 -1.18 -7.93 -8.11
CA GLU A 62 -0.52 -9.24 -8.11
C GLU A 62 0.02 -9.51 -6.71
N LYS A 63 0.02 -10.79 -6.30
CA LYS A 63 0.67 -11.23 -5.08
C LYS A 63 1.29 -12.61 -5.31
N ARG A 64 2.57 -12.75 -4.99
CA ARG A 64 3.31 -14.01 -4.98
C ARG A 64 3.75 -14.28 -3.56
N ALA A 65 3.05 -15.19 -2.89
CA ALA A 65 3.40 -15.57 -1.53
C ALA A 65 4.73 -16.34 -1.50
N PRO A 66 5.63 -16.06 -0.53
CA PRO A 66 5.64 -14.97 0.45
C PRO A 66 6.49 -13.75 0.02
N GLU A 67 6.94 -13.71 -1.23
CA GLU A 67 8.05 -12.85 -1.66
C GLU A 67 7.62 -11.50 -2.26
N PHE A 68 6.42 -11.36 -2.83
CA PHE A 68 6.07 -10.17 -3.62
C PHE A 68 4.60 -9.78 -3.57
N ILE A 69 4.29 -8.48 -3.45
CA ILE A 69 2.93 -7.93 -3.62
C ILE A 69 3.02 -6.67 -4.48
N VAL A 70 2.31 -6.63 -5.61
CA VAL A 70 2.18 -5.46 -6.48
C VAL A 70 0.91 -4.70 -6.10
N LEU A 71 1.06 -3.44 -5.71
CA LEU A 71 -0.04 -2.48 -5.61
C LEU A 71 -0.03 -1.58 -6.86
N GLY A 72 -1.18 -1.47 -7.51
CA GLY A 72 -1.38 -0.55 -8.64
C GLY A 72 -2.48 0.45 -8.34
N SER A 73 -2.31 1.70 -8.77
CA SER A 73 -3.37 2.68 -8.63
C SER A 73 -4.58 2.35 -9.52
N THR A 74 -5.77 2.57 -8.99
CA THR A 74 -7.04 2.53 -9.74
C THR A 74 -7.46 3.91 -10.22
N SER A 75 -6.76 4.97 -9.81
CA SER A 75 -7.06 6.34 -10.21
C SER A 75 -6.44 6.67 -11.57
N ASP A 76 -7.27 6.94 -12.57
CA ASP A 76 -6.86 7.42 -13.91
C ASP A 76 -5.97 8.68 -13.87
N LYS A 77 -5.95 9.41 -12.75
CA LYS A 77 -5.15 10.64 -12.60
C LYS A 77 -3.70 10.40 -12.18
N PHE A 78 -3.34 9.22 -11.66
CA PHE A 78 -1.97 8.91 -11.23
C PHE A 78 -1.66 7.42 -11.44
N ASN A 79 -1.13 7.08 -12.62
CA ASN A 79 -0.56 5.75 -12.86
C ASN A 79 0.76 5.63 -12.07
N PHE A 80 0.74 4.97 -10.91
CA PHE A 80 1.96 4.53 -10.23
C PHE A 80 1.81 3.11 -9.70
N SER A 81 2.95 2.43 -9.62
CA SER A 81 3.12 1.08 -9.09
C SER A 81 4.08 1.16 -7.91
N LEU A 82 3.84 0.38 -6.88
CA LEU A 82 4.75 0.20 -5.75
C LEU A 82 5.46 -1.13 -5.96
N ASP A 83 6.78 -1.09 -6.14
CA ASP A 83 7.69 -2.22 -6.33
C ASP A 83 8.71 -2.37 -5.19
#